data_AF-A0A2S6I035-F1
#
_entry.id   AF-A0A2S6I035-F1
#
_cell.length_a   1.000
_cell.length_b   1.000
_cell.length_c   1.000
_cell.angle_alpha   90.00
_cell.angle_beta   90.00
_cell.angle_gamma   90.00
#
_symmetry.space_group_name_H-M   'P 1'
#
loop_
_entity.id
_entity.type
_entity.pdbx_description
1 polymer ?
#
loop_
_entity_poly.entity_id
_entity_poly.type
_entity_poly.pdbx_seq_one_letter_code
_entity_poly.pdbx_strand_id
1 'polypeptide(L)'
;MAHKKGVGSTDNGRDSKSKRLGVKLFGGQSAEAGNIIIRQRGTKYHPGENVYMGKDFTIHAKVAGKVSFSKSRLNRMFVSIDPADAVATNGNGNGNGSSSRSASPSNAGQPAKSRTSVKENTEPVHMEDAPEMPSVAPGITDEAELAAANADQGDALNTAEVTGSDRPEEVVLPSGKKYKINDLTVIEGVGPGIAGILSAAGIKSWEALADADVDFLKEQLADAGGNYSSHDPSTWPKQARLAADQNWGELEELQNSLHGGRAVEEE
;
A
#
# COMPACT_ATOMS: atom_id res chain seq x y z
N MET A 1 5.53 -28.82 64.95
CA MET A 1 5.40 -28.68 63.48
C MET A 1 4.77 -27.32 63.20
N ALA A 2 5.18 -26.59 62.16
CA ALA A 2 4.66 -25.26 61.86
C ALA A 2 3.39 -25.35 60.98
N HIS A 3 2.26 -24.86 61.48
CA HIS A 3 1.02 -24.85 60.70
C HIS A 3 1.02 -23.67 59.72
N LYS A 4 1.00 -23.94 58.41
CA LYS A 4 0.72 -22.91 57.40
C LYS A 4 -0.72 -22.42 57.63
N LYS A 5 -0.94 -21.12 57.82
CA LYS A 5 -2.29 -20.54 57.74
C LYS A 5 -2.80 -20.70 56.30
N GLY A 6 -4.08 -21.02 56.15
CA GLY A 6 -4.66 -21.38 54.85
C GLY A 6 -4.39 -20.33 53.77
N VAL A 7 -4.04 -20.78 52.57
CA VAL A 7 -3.93 -19.89 51.41
C VAL A 7 -5.35 -19.52 50.99
N GLY A 8 -5.65 -18.22 50.91
CA GLY A 8 -6.93 -17.76 50.36
C GLY A 8 -6.97 -18.07 48.86
N SER A 9 -8.15 -18.41 48.35
CA SER A 9 -8.36 -18.51 46.90
C SER A 9 -8.19 -17.12 46.29
N THR A 10 -7.19 -16.95 45.43
CA THR A 10 -6.98 -15.72 44.68
C THR A 10 -7.75 -15.81 43.36
N ASP A 11 -8.82 -15.03 43.22
CA ASP A 11 -9.63 -15.03 42.01
C ASP A 11 -8.85 -14.49 40.80
N ASN A 12 -8.52 -15.40 39.89
CA ASN A 12 -7.76 -15.12 38.66
C ASN A 12 -8.66 -14.63 37.50
N GLY A 13 -9.82 -14.06 37.81
CA GLY A 13 -10.89 -13.67 36.86
C GLY A 13 -10.57 -12.44 35.97
N ARG A 14 -9.38 -12.38 35.37
CA ARG A 14 -8.95 -11.31 34.43
C ARG A 14 -9.09 -11.73 32.97
N ASP A 15 -10.29 -12.15 32.57
CA ASP A 15 -10.57 -12.54 31.18
C ASP A 15 -10.68 -11.36 30.21
N SER A 16 -10.32 -11.60 28.95
CA SER A 16 -10.35 -10.58 27.90
C SER A 16 -11.66 -10.60 27.08
N LYS A 17 -12.23 -9.42 26.80
CA LYS A 17 -13.41 -9.28 25.93
C LYS A 17 -13.17 -9.93 24.57
N SER A 18 -14.08 -10.82 24.15
CA SER A 18 -14.04 -11.55 22.87
C SER A 18 -13.85 -10.63 21.66
N LYS A 19 -12.96 -11.04 20.73
CA LYS A 19 -12.46 -10.19 19.64
C LYS A 19 -13.25 -10.28 18.32
N ARG A 20 -14.46 -10.85 18.33
CA ARG A 20 -15.41 -10.93 17.19
C ARG A 20 -14.78 -11.42 15.86
N LEU A 21 -13.82 -12.33 15.95
CA LEU A 21 -13.10 -12.94 14.82
C LEU A 21 -14.02 -13.85 13.98
N GLY A 22 -13.44 -14.57 13.02
CA GLY A 22 -14.11 -15.53 12.15
C GLY A 22 -14.46 -15.00 10.77
N VAL A 23 -15.06 -15.87 9.97
CA VAL A 23 -15.63 -15.59 8.65
C VAL A 23 -16.75 -14.55 8.78
N LYS A 24 -16.89 -13.69 7.76
CA LYS A 24 -17.89 -12.63 7.63
C LYS A 24 -18.70 -12.78 6.34
N LEU A 25 -18.07 -13.17 5.25
CA LEU A 25 -18.72 -13.60 4.01
C LEU A 25 -18.36 -15.07 3.72
N PHE A 26 -19.38 -15.88 3.49
CA PHE A 26 -19.31 -17.32 3.23
C PHE A 26 -19.30 -17.63 1.72
N GLY A 27 -18.95 -18.87 1.37
CA GLY A 27 -18.91 -19.31 -0.03
C GLY A 27 -20.23 -19.09 -0.78
N GLY A 28 -20.15 -18.59 -2.01
CA GLY A 28 -21.28 -18.27 -2.89
C GLY A 28 -22.00 -16.94 -2.61
N GLN A 29 -21.73 -16.31 -1.46
CA GLN A 29 -22.22 -14.96 -1.16
C GLN A 29 -21.50 -13.91 -2.00
N SER A 30 -22.21 -12.83 -2.35
CA SER A 30 -21.63 -11.69 -3.04
C SER A 30 -20.77 -10.85 -2.08
N ALA A 31 -19.61 -10.43 -2.55
CA ALA A 31 -18.74 -9.44 -1.95
C ALA A 31 -18.64 -8.23 -2.89
N GLU A 32 -18.35 -7.07 -2.31
CA GLU A 32 -17.99 -5.83 -3.00
C GLU A 32 -16.49 -5.57 -2.74
N ALA A 33 -15.85 -4.71 -3.54
CA ALA A 33 -14.45 -4.35 -3.33
C ALA A 33 -14.23 -3.75 -1.92
N GLY A 34 -13.15 -4.17 -1.25
CA GLY A 34 -12.82 -3.77 0.12
C GLY A 34 -13.49 -4.59 1.23
N ASN A 35 -14.58 -5.32 0.96
CA ASN A 35 -15.32 -6.07 1.98
C ASN A 35 -14.44 -7.09 2.70
N ILE A 36 -14.57 -7.14 4.04
CA ILE A 36 -13.89 -8.12 4.88
C ILE A 36 -14.56 -9.48 4.67
N ILE A 37 -13.79 -10.46 4.20
CA ILE A 37 -14.24 -11.84 4.06
C ILE A 37 -14.03 -12.61 5.37
N ILE A 38 -12.86 -12.46 6.01
CA ILE A 38 -12.47 -13.20 7.24
C ILE A 38 -11.58 -12.34 8.14
N ARG A 39 -11.91 -12.22 9.43
CA ARG A 39 -10.99 -11.74 10.47
C ARG A 39 -10.36 -12.92 11.21
N GLN A 40 -9.04 -13.06 11.22
CA GLN A 40 -8.35 -14.22 11.79
C GLN A 40 -7.19 -13.84 12.72
N ARG A 41 -6.46 -14.83 13.22
CA ARG A 41 -5.20 -14.68 13.96
C ARG A 41 -4.21 -15.69 13.36
N GLY A 42 -3.13 -15.18 12.78
CA GLY A 42 -2.34 -15.94 11.81
C GLY A 42 -3.15 -16.29 10.56
N THR A 43 -2.54 -17.03 9.64
CA THR A 43 -3.15 -17.44 8.37
C THR A 43 -3.75 -18.85 8.48
N LYS A 44 -4.98 -18.97 8.98
CA LYS A 44 -5.78 -20.20 8.83
C LYS A 44 -6.33 -20.32 7.41
N TYR A 45 -6.66 -19.16 6.83
CA TYR A 45 -7.02 -18.99 5.43
C TYR A 45 -5.93 -18.12 4.77
N HIS A 46 -5.64 -18.42 3.50
CA HIS A 46 -4.71 -17.68 2.66
C HIS A 46 -5.48 -16.92 1.56
N PRO A 47 -5.00 -15.73 1.13
CA PRO A 47 -5.54 -15.06 -0.04
C PRO A 47 -5.26 -15.88 -1.30
N GLY A 48 -6.26 -16.02 -2.15
CA GLY A 48 -6.15 -16.48 -3.54
C GLY A 48 -6.36 -15.31 -4.51
N GLU A 49 -6.92 -15.62 -5.67
CA GLU A 49 -7.25 -14.65 -6.70
C GLU A 49 -8.29 -13.62 -6.25
N ASN A 50 -8.19 -12.39 -6.77
CA ASN A 50 -9.14 -11.28 -6.52
C ASN A 50 -9.33 -10.89 -5.03
N VAL A 51 -8.37 -11.28 -4.19
CA VAL A 51 -8.38 -11.12 -2.72
C VAL A 51 -7.02 -10.60 -2.24
N TYR A 52 -6.98 -9.91 -1.10
CA TYR A 52 -5.74 -9.50 -0.42
C TYR A 52 -5.79 -9.74 1.11
N MET A 53 -4.64 -9.63 1.75
CA MET A 53 -4.46 -9.80 3.19
C MET A 53 -3.97 -8.47 3.80
N GLY A 54 -4.60 -8.04 4.90
CA GLY A 54 -4.17 -6.88 5.69
C GLY A 54 -3.11 -7.23 6.75
N LYS A 55 -2.53 -6.19 7.37
CA LYS A 55 -1.46 -6.29 8.39
C LYS A 55 -1.80 -7.18 9.60
N ASP A 56 -3.09 -7.35 9.94
CA ASP A 56 -3.54 -8.22 11.03
C ASP A 56 -4.00 -9.62 10.57
N PHE A 57 -3.62 -10.02 9.35
CA PHE A 57 -4.02 -11.25 8.65
C PHE A 57 -5.52 -11.30 8.24
N THR A 58 -6.29 -10.22 8.41
CA THR A 58 -7.66 -10.11 7.86
C THR A 58 -7.65 -10.22 6.34
N ILE A 59 -8.62 -10.94 5.78
CA ILE A 59 -8.78 -11.15 4.33
C ILE A 59 -9.85 -10.21 3.78
N HIS A 60 -9.53 -9.50 2.71
CA HIS A 60 -10.34 -8.48 2.06
C HIS A 60 -10.54 -8.76 0.56
N ALA A 61 -11.71 -8.42 0.03
CA ALA A 61 -12.02 -8.45 -1.40
C ALA A 61 -11.26 -7.36 -2.19
N LYS A 62 -10.70 -7.69 -3.36
CA LYS A 62 -10.20 -6.68 -4.33
C LYS A 62 -11.29 -6.18 -5.27
N VAL A 63 -12.22 -7.07 -5.67
CA VAL A 63 -13.24 -6.84 -6.70
C VAL A 63 -14.62 -7.28 -6.20
N ALA A 64 -15.69 -6.86 -6.89
CA ALA A 64 -17.02 -7.38 -6.67
C ALA A 64 -17.21 -8.76 -7.33
N GLY A 65 -17.88 -9.69 -6.64
CA GLY A 65 -18.04 -11.07 -7.11
C GLY A 65 -18.52 -12.04 -6.05
N LYS A 66 -18.49 -13.34 -6.34
CA LYS A 66 -18.84 -14.40 -5.39
C LYS A 66 -17.60 -14.93 -4.67
N VAL A 67 -17.68 -15.06 -3.34
CA VAL A 67 -16.58 -15.64 -2.56
C VAL A 67 -16.49 -17.14 -2.82
N SER A 68 -15.31 -17.64 -3.18
CA SER A 68 -15.01 -19.06 -3.35
C SER A 68 -13.94 -19.52 -2.34
N PHE A 69 -14.09 -20.77 -1.86
CA PHE A 69 -13.21 -21.37 -0.85
C PHE A 69 -12.65 -22.69 -1.38
N SER A 70 -11.34 -22.77 -1.53
CA SER A 70 -10.65 -23.96 -2.06
C SER A 70 -9.68 -24.57 -1.04
N LYS A 71 -9.33 -25.85 -1.25
CA LYS A 71 -8.25 -26.52 -0.53
C LYS A 71 -7.09 -26.76 -1.49
N SER A 72 -5.89 -26.40 -1.08
CA SER A 72 -4.66 -26.60 -1.82
C SER A 72 -3.78 -27.67 -1.15
N ARG A 73 -2.59 -27.89 -1.71
CA ARG A 73 -1.55 -28.79 -1.19
C ARG A 73 -1.23 -28.45 0.28
N LEU A 74 -0.87 -29.47 1.08
CA LEU A 74 -0.74 -29.40 2.55
C LEU A 74 -2.05 -29.01 3.28
N ASN A 75 -3.24 -29.30 2.73
CA ASN A 75 -4.56 -28.99 3.31
C ASN A 75 -4.80 -27.50 3.64
N ARG A 76 -4.01 -26.59 3.06
CA ARG A 76 -4.17 -25.15 3.24
C ARG A 76 -5.45 -24.66 2.57
N MET A 77 -6.23 -23.83 3.28
CA MET A 77 -7.45 -23.22 2.73
C MET A 77 -7.14 -21.89 2.06
N PHE A 78 -7.61 -21.71 0.84
CA PHE A 78 -7.50 -20.48 0.06
C PHE A 78 -8.87 -19.85 -0.15
N VAL A 79 -8.88 -18.53 -0.29
CA VAL A 79 -10.08 -17.69 -0.42
C VAL A 79 -9.92 -16.80 -1.63
N SER A 80 -10.80 -16.99 -2.61
CA SER A 80 -10.82 -16.27 -3.88
C SER A 80 -12.15 -15.56 -4.08
N ILE A 81 -12.23 -14.67 -5.07
CA ILE A 81 -13.48 -14.10 -5.56
C ILE A 81 -13.63 -14.36 -7.05
N ASP A 82 -14.74 -14.98 -7.42
CA ASP A 82 -15.16 -15.22 -8.80
C ASP A 82 -15.94 -13.96 -9.24
N PRO A 83 -15.41 -13.10 -10.12
CA PRO A 83 -16.00 -11.80 -10.42
C PRO A 83 -17.39 -11.93 -11.06
N ALA A 84 -18.35 -11.09 -10.64
CA ALA A 84 -19.72 -11.14 -11.14
C ALA A 84 -19.82 -10.60 -12.57
N ASP A 85 -19.11 -9.49 -12.84
CA ASP A 85 -19.17 -8.74 -14.10
C ASP A 85 -18.23 -9.30 -15.17
N ALA A 86 -18.22 -10.63 -15.32
CA ALA A 86 -17.42 -11.36 -16.30
C ALA A 86 -17.99 -11.24 -17.73
N VAL A 87 -18.06 -10.00 -18.24
CA VAL A 87 -18.26 -9.75 -19.68
C VAL A 87 -17.02 -10.25 -20.42
N ALA A 88 -17.19 -11.24 -21.30
CA ALA A 88 -16.08 -12.01 -21.83
C ALA A 88 -15.20 -11.25 -22.83
N THR A 89 -14.11 -10.64 -22.35
CA THR A 89 -12.95 -10.28 -23.18
C THR A 89 -12.07 -11.51 -23.38
N ASN A 90 -12.07 -12.07 -24.59
CA ASN A 90 -11.47 -13.37 -24.88
C ASN A 90 -9.92 -13.37 -24.80
N GLY A 91 -9.37 -13.94 -23.72
CA GLY A 91 -7.96 -14.33 -23.62
C GLY A 91 -7.76 -15.80 -24.00
N ASN A 92 -7.27 -16.07 -25.21
CA ASN A 92 -7.07 -17.45 -25.70
C ASN A 92 -5.83 -18.12 -25.07
N GLY A 93 -6.03 -18.88 -23.99
CA GLY A 93 -4.99 -19.68 -23.33
C GLY A 93 -5.26 -21.18 -23.41
N ASN A 94 -4.81 -21.83 -24.49
CA ASN A 94 -5.08 -23.25 -24.75
C ASN A 94 -4.19 -24.17 -23.88
N GLY A 95 -4.80 -25.03 -23.05
CA GLY A 95 -4.09 -25.95 -22.16
C GLY A 95 -4.93 -27.17 -21.74
N ASN A 96 -4.71 -28.31 -22.38
CA ASN A 96 -5.41 -29.58 -22.10
C ASN A 96 -5.04 -30.17 -20.71
N GLY A 97 -6.04 -30.68 -19.96
CA GLY A 97 -5.85 -31.11 -18.56
C GLY A 97 -6.71 -32.28 -18.02
N SER A 98 -7.39 -33.04 -18.88
CA SER A 98 -8.06 -34.33 -18.60
C SER A 98 -8.98 -34.49 -17.36
N SER A 99 -10.28 -34.38 -17.62
CA SER A 99 -11.39 -35.22 -17.11
C SER A 99 -11.10 -36.41 -16.15
N SER A 100 -11.80 -36.43 -15.02
CA SER A 100 -12.60 -37.59 -14.56
C SER A 100 -13.68 -37.10 -13.57
N ARG A 101 -14.97 -37.10 -13.93
CA ARG A 101 -15.93 -38.23 -13.89
C ARG A 101 -15.93 -38.99 -12.56
N SER A 102 -16.88 -38.67 -11.69
CA SER A 102 -17.48 -39.60 -10.73
C SER A 102 -18.89 -39.15 -10.37
N ALA A 103 -19.80 -40.12 -10.19
CA ALA A 103 -21.23 -39.92 -10.26
C ALA A 103 -21.88 -39.43 -8.94
N SER A 104 -23.07 -38.87 -9.05
CA SER A 104 -24.04 -38.80 -7.94
C SER A 104 -24.42 -40.20 -7.47
N PRO A 105 -24.78 -40.33 -6.18
CA PRO A 105 -26.06 -40.96 -5.87
C PRO A 105 -26.92 -40.10 -4.93
N SER A 106 -28.18 -40.52 -4.76
CA SER A 106 -29.26 -39.70 -4.20
C SER A 106 -29.59 -39.99 -2.72
N ASN A 107 -30.38 -39.06 -2.15
CA ASN A 107 -31.51 -39.31 -1.23
C ASN A 107 -31.30 -39.15 0.30
N ALA A 108 -32.45 -38.87 0.96
CA ALA A 108 -32.78 -38.87 2.39
C ALA A 108 -32.18 -37.77 3.28
N GLY A 109 -33.03 -37.16 4.14
CA GLY A 109 -32.55 -36.42 5.32
C GLY A 109 -33.17 -35.08 5.72
N GLN A 110 -34.42 -34.73 5.35
CA GLN A 110 -35.11 -33.67 6.12
C GLN A 110 -35.45 -34.19 7.53
N PRO A 111 -35.30 -33.34 8.57
CA PRO A 111 -36.51 -32.97 9.30
C PRO A 111 -36.60 -31.47 9.65
N ALA A 112 -37.82 -30.95 9.73
CA ALA A 112 -38.09 -29.55 10.08
C ALA A 112 -38.27 -29.32 11.59
N LYS A 113 -37.88 -28.12 12.06
CA LYS A 113 -38.39 -27.33 13.22
C LYS A 113 -37.48 -26.09 13.38
N SER A 114 -37.96 -24.90 13.76
CA SER A 114 -39.35 -24.45 13.99
C SER A 114 -39.44 -22.92 13.88
N ARG A 115 -40.66 -22.41 13.63
CA ARG A 115 -41.01 -20.97 13.65
C ARG A 115 -40.66 -20.32 15.00
N THR A 116 -40.40 -19.01 15.01
CA THR A 116 -41.32 -17.98 15.52
C THR A 116 -40.82 -16.59 15.14
N SER A 117 -41.74 -15.70 14.75
CA SER A 117 -41.46 -14.30 14.44
C SER A 117 -41.85 -13.41 15.63
N VAL A 118 -41.13 -12.30 15.81
CA VAL A 118 -41.62 -11.12 16.56
C VAL A 118 -41.44 -9.91 15.64
N LYS A 119 -42.43 -9.02 15.65
CA LYS A 119 -42.47 -7.73 14.93
C LYS A 119 -42.35 -6.58 15.93
N GLU A 120 -42.26 -5.36 15.37
CA GLU A 120 -42.69 -4.09 15.99
C GLU A 120 -41.84 -3.56 17.18
N ASN A 121 -41.58 -2.25 17.31
CA ASN A 121 -41.62 -1.16 16.32
C ASN A 121 -40.86 0.08 16.84
N THR A 122 -40.92 1.16 16.06
CA THR A 122 -40.89 2.58 16.45
C THR A 122 -39.52 3.26 16.44
N GLU A 123 -39.48 4.36 15.70
CA GLU A 123 -38.41 5.36 15.60
C GLU A 123 -38.65 6.47 16.65
N PRO A 124 -38.39 7.77 16.37
CA PRO A 124 -37.07 8.40 16.36
C PRO A 124 -36.91 9.40 17.52
N VAL A 125 -35.69 9.89 17.72
CA VAL A 125 -35.46 11.17 18.43
C VAL A 125 -34.50 12.06 17.65
N HIS A 126 -35.01 13.19 17.17
CA HIS A 126 -34.21 14.35 16.77
C HIS A 126 -34.09 15.32 17.95
N MET A 127 -32.89 15.84 18.15
CA MET A 127 -32.53 17.15 18.72
C MET A 127 -31.04 17.28 18.38
N GLU A 128 -30.58 18.25 17.58
CA GLU A 128 -30.62 19.70 17.84
C GLU A 128 -30.02 20.02 19.22
N ASP A 129 -28.71 20.24 19.27
CA ASP A 129 -28.19 21.60 19.39
C ASP A 129 -26.76 21.69 18.81
N ALA A 130 -26.36 22.87 18.36
CA ALA A 130 -24.99 23.19 17.94
C ALA A 130 -24.71 24.69 18.11
N PRO A 131 -23.83 25.07 19.06
CA PRO A 131 -23.16 26.37 19.03
C PRO A 131 -21.66 26.25 18.72
N GLU A 132 -21.18 27.10 17.82
CA GLU A 132 -19.76 27.36 17.57
C GLU A 132 -19.13 28.16 18.73
N MET A 133 -17.83 27.98 18.97
CA MET A 133 -16.96 28.97 19.64
C MET A 133 -15.48 28.74 19.26
N PRO A 134 -14.64 29.78 19.16
CA PRO A 134 -14.88 30.98 18.35
C PRO A 134 -13.64 31.40 17.52
N SER A 135 -13.86 32.20 16.47
CA SER A 135 -12.77 32.91 15.78
C SER A 135 -12.22 34.06 16.64
N VAL A 136 -10.89 34.17 16.78
CA VAL A 136 -10.24 35.33 17.40
C VAL A 136 -9.00 35.77 16.61
N ALA A 137 -9.20 36.81 15.81
CA ALA A 137 -8.24 37.84 15.44
C ALA A 137 -8.80 39.18 16.02
N PRO A 138 -8.05 40.28 16.19
CA PRO A 138 -6.85 40.66 15.43
C PRO A 138 -5.66 41.17 16.27
N GLY A 139 -4.58 41.53 15.58
CA GLY A 139 -3.45 42.29 16.11
C GLY A 139 -2.70 42.97 14.95
N ILE A 140 -3.05 44.22 14.65
CA ILE A 140 -2.45 45.01 13.57
C ILE A 140 -1.76 46.24 14.17
N THR A 141 -0.48 46.42 13.84
CA THR A 141 0.25 47.68 14.02
C THR A 141 1.30 47.79 12.91
N ASP A 142 1.08 48.66 11.94
CA ASP A 142 2.09 49.10 10.98
C ASP A 142 3.17 49.95 11.68
N GLU A 143 4.41 49.89 11.18
CA GLU A 143 5.26 51.08 10.96
C GLU A 143 6.10 50.88 9.68
N ALA A 144 6.33 51.95 8.92
CA ALA A 144 7.26 52.04 7.79
C ALA A 144 8.64 52.55 8.28
N GLU A 145 9.73 52.77 7.53
CA GLU A 145 10.04 53.05 6.11
C GLU A 145 11.42 52.38 5.73
N LEU A 146 12.18 52.61 4.64
CA LEU A 146 12.24 53.58 3.52
C LEU A 146 13.04 52.97 2.33
N ALA A 147 13.07 53.67 1.18
CA ALA A 147 14.11 53.72 0.12
C ALA A 147 14.85 52.41 -0.31
N ALA A 148 14.68 51.91 -1.55
CA ALA A 148 15.26 52.42 -2.83
C ALA A 148 16.73 51.94 -3.08
N ALA A 149 17.20 51.74 -4.33
CA ALA A 149 16.73 52.25 -5.63
C ALA A 149 16.81 51.21 -6.79
N ASN A 150 16.43 51.64 -8.01
CA ASN A 150 16.31 50.81 -9.23
C ASN A 150 17.46 50.98 -10.24
N ALA A 151 17.54 50.03 -11.18
CA ALA A 151 18.11 50.01 -12.55
C ALA A 151 19.24 48.97 -12.70
N ASP A 152 19.11 47.98 -13.60
CA ASP A 152 19.19 48.20 -15.06
C ASP A 152 18.32 47.22 -15.90
N GLN A 153 18.24 47.46 -17.21
CA GLN A 153 17.75 46.51 -18.24
C GLN A 153 18.94 46.14 -19.13
N GLY A 154 19.19 44.91 -19.57
CA GLY A 154 18.30 43.77 -19.76
C GLY A 154 18.52 43.24 -21.19
N ASP A 155 18.44 41.93 -21.43
CA ASP A 155 18.45 41.38 -22.78
C ASP A 155 17.41 40.25 -22.90
N ALA A 156 16.79 40.13 -24.07
CA ALA A 156 15.58 39.36 -24.28
C ALA A 156 15.62 38.60 -25.60
N LEU A 157 16.12 37.36 -25.55
CA LEU A 157 15.90 36.35 -26.59
C LEU A 157 14.94 35.28 -26.04
N ASN A 158 13.94 34.94 -26.85
CA ASN A 158 12.65 34.44 -26.39
C ASN A 158 12.29 33.12 -27.11
N THR A 159 11.89 32.10 -26.33
CA THR A 159 11.18 30.93 -26.87
C THR A 159 10.05 30.49 -25.92
N ALA A 160 8.84 30.85 -26.31
CA ALA A 160 7.57 30.12 -26.14
C ALA A 160 7.22 29.48 -24.77
N GLU A 161 6.24 30.13 -24.12
CA GLU A 161 5.06 29.50 -23.50
C GLU A 161 5.19 28.12 -22.82
N VAL A 162 5.20 28.12 -21.48
CA VAL A 162 4.50 27.09 -20.71
C VAL A 162 3.43 27.76 -19.85
N THR A 163 2.18 27.68 -20.30
CA THR A 163 1.02 28.10 -19.51
C THR A 163 0.88 27.22 -18.27
N GLY A 164 0.72 27.84 -17.10
CA GLY A 164 0.64 27.12 -15.82
C GLY A 164 -0.47 26.06 -15.79
N SER A 165 -0.05 24.79 -15.80
CA SER A 165 -0.89 23.63 -15.50
C SER A 165 -0.36 23.05 -14.18
N ASP A 166 -1.13 23.19 -13.10
CA ASP A 166 -0.73 22.75 -11.75
C ASP A 166 -0.86 21.22 -11.60
N ARG A 167 -0.09 20.50 -12.42
CA ARG A 167 -0.06 19.06 -12.52
C ARG A 167 1.40 18.63 -12.63
N PRO A 168 1.95 17.82 -11.70
CA PRO A 168 3.34 17.40 -11.78
C PRO A 168 3.57 16.64 -13.07
N GLU A 169 4.64 16.97 -13.78
CA GLU A 169 4.98 16.34 -15.06
C GLU A 169 5.27 14.84 -14.82
N GLU A 170 4.58 13.99 -15.57
CA GLU A 170 4.74 12.53 -15.51
C GLU A 170 5.78 12.10 -16.55
N VAL A 171 6.87 11.51 -16.08
CA VAL A 171 7.85 10.80 -16.93
C VAL A 171 7.36 9.38 -17.16
N VAL A 172 7.52 8.88 -18.40
CA VAL A 172 7.20 7.51 -18.80
C VAL A 172 8.46 6.84 -19.34
N LEU A 173 8.88 5.74 -18.73
CA LEU A 173 10.04 4.95 -19.18
C LEU A 173 9.67 4.06 -20.38
N PRO A 174 10.66 3.56 -21.15
CA PRO A 174 10.45 2.57 -22.21
C PRO A 174 9.65 1.33 -21.76
N SER A 175 9.90 0.83 -20.54
CA SER A 175 9.11 -0.22 -19.87
C SER A 175 7.65 0.13 -19.57
N GLY A 176 7.18 1.35 -19.89
CA GLY A 176 5.82 1.83 -19.63
C GLY A 176 5.55 2.20 -18.16
N LYS A 177 6.56 2.11 -17.28
CA LYS A 177 6.48 2.60 -15.90
C LYS A 177 6.34 4.12 -15.89
N LYS A 178 5.58 4.65 -14.95
CA LYS A 178 5.35 6.09 -14.76
C LYS A 178 5.91 6.57 -13.43
N TYR A 179 6.58 7.71 -13.47
CA TYR A 179 7.14 8.40 -12.30
C TYR A 179 6.81 9.89 -12.38
N LYS A 180 6.88 10.59 -11.25
CA LYS A 180 6.85 12.06 -11.25
C LYS A 180 8.24 12.59 -11.62
N ILE A 181 8.30 13.78 -12.19
CA ILE A 181 9.55 14.53 -12.31
C ILE A 181 10.26 14.61 -10.94
N ASN A 182 11.57 14.35 -10.91
CA ASN A 182 12.40 14.26 -9.70
C ASN A 182 12.03 13.17 -8.67
N ASP A 183 11.20 12.18 -9.03
CA ASP A 183 10.95 11.01 -8.16
C ASP A 183 12.18 10.10 -8.11
N LEU A 184 12.89 10.09 -6.96
CA LEU A 184 14.10 9.28 -6.78
C LEU A 184 13.84 7.77 -6.87
N THR A 185 12.58 7.30 -6.77
CA THR A 185 12.25 5.87 -6.88
C THR A 185 12.30 5.31 -8.31
N VAL A 186 12.66 6.15 -9.30
CA VAL A 186 13.06 5.71 -10.64
C VAL A 186 14.42 4.99 -10.65
N ILE A 187 15.24 5.18 -9.62
CA ILE A 187 16.60 4.64 -9.50
C ILE A 187 16.57 3.27 -8.81
N GLU A 188 17.22 2.27 -9.40
CA GLU A 188 17.29 0.93 -8.81
C GLU A 188 18.14 0.93 -7.52
N GLY A 189 17.59 0.30 -6.48
CA GLY A 189 18.11 0.35 -5.12
C GLY A 189 17.43 1.40 -4.26
N VAL A 190 16.90 2.49 -4.84
CA VAL A 190 16.25 3.60 -4.12
C VAL A 190 14.76 3.31 -3.90
N GLY A 191 14.46 2.51 -2.88
CA GLY A 191 13.07 2.31 -2.42
C GLY A 191 12.49 3.56 -1.72
N PRO A 192 11.16 3.65 -1.51
CA PRO A 192 10.52 4.82 -0.91
C PRO A 192 11.06 5.24 0.47
N GLY A 193 11.59 4.30 1.27
CA GLY A 193 12.26 4.62 2.53
C GLY A 193 13.60 5.34 2.34
N ILE A 194 14.38 4.90 1.35
CA ILE A 194 15.66 5.51 0.97
C ILE A 194 15.42 6.89 0.33
N ALA A 195 14.45 7.01 -0.58
CA ALA A 195 14.04 8.30 -1.12
C ALA A 195 13.64 9.31 -0.02
N GLY A 196 13.01 8.83 1.06
CA GLY A 196 12.71 9.62 2.25
C GLY A 196 13.96 10.07 3.05
N ILE A 197 14.95 9.19 3.21
CA ILE A 197 16.24 9.51 3.86
C ILE A 197 17.00 10.56 3.03
N LEU A 198 17.14 10.35 1.72
CA LEU A 198 17.78 11.29 0.80
C LEU A 198 17.07 12.66 0.79
N SER A 199 15.72 12.66 0.79
CA SER A 199 14.92 13.89 0.90
C SER A 199 15.12 14.65 2.22
N ALA A 200 15.43 13.94 3.31
CA ALA A 200 15.76 14.53 4.61
C ALA A 200 17.19 15.10 4.63
N ALA A 201 18.13 14.43 3.96
CA ALA A 201 19.49 14.91 3.69
C ALA A 201 19.55 16.08 2.68
N GLY A 202 18.40 16.49 2.13
CA GLY A 202 18.27 17.62 1.19
C GLY A 202 18.26 17.23 -0.28
N ILE A 203 18.64 16.00 -0.62
CA ILE A 203 18.66 15.46 -1.99
C ILE A 203 17.22 15.18 -2.43
N LYS A 204 16.69 16.04 -3.32
CA LYS A 204 15.28 16.04 -3.77
C LYS A 204 15.09 16.09 -5.29
N SER A 205 16.18 16.05 -6.04
CA SER A 205 16.18 16.02 -7.51
C SER A 205 17.17 14.97 -8.02
N TRP A 206 16.99 14.55 -9.27
CA TRP A 206 17.93 13.62 -9.91
C TRP A 206 19.31 14.26 -10.07
N GLU A 207 19.37 15.56 -10.39
CA GLU A 207 20.60 16.35 -10.44
C GLU A 207 21.33 16.38 -9.08
N ALA A 208 20.62 16.68 -7.98
CA ALA A 208 21.20 16.70 -6.64
C ALA A 208 21.66 15.32 -6.12
N LEU A 209 21.20 14.22 -6.73
CA LEU A 209 21.70 12.86 -6.46
C LEU A 209 22.82 12.45 -7.42
N ALA A 210 22.87 13.02 -8.63
CA ALA A 210 23.96 12.83 -9.58
C ALA A 210 25.27 13.48 -9.14
N ASP A 211 25.17 14.64 -8.49
CA ASP A 211 26.31 15.39 -7.94
C ASP A 211 26.61 15.02 -6.47
N ALA A 212 25.86 14.08 -5.87
CA ALA A 212 26.07 13.64 -4.49
C ALA A 212 27.24 12.66 -4.37
N ASP A 213 28.12 12.89 -3.40
CA ASP A 213 29.25 12.00 -3.13
C ASP A 213 28.79 10.64 -2.57
N VAL A 214 29.43 9.57 -3.05
CA VAL A 214 29.05 8.18 -2.73
C VAL A 214 29.29 7.84 -1.24
N ASP A 215 30.29 8.43 -0.59
CA ASP A 215 30.56 8.19 0.83
C ASP A 215 29.63 9.03 1.73
N PHE A 216 29.24 10.23 1.30
CA PHE A 216 28.13 10.97 1.94
C PHE A 216 26.81 10.17 1.87
N LEU A 217 26.49 9.57 0.71
CA LEU A 217 25.31 8.71 0.58
C LEU A 217 25.37 7.50 1.54
N LYS A 218 26.54 6.88 1.74
CA LYS A 218 26.72 5.80 2.73
C LYS A 218 26.54 6.29 4.16
N GLU A 219 27.06 7.45 4.51
CA GLU A 219 26.92 8.06 5.84
C GLU A 219 25.44 8.29 6.17
N GLN A 220 24.67 8.89 5.26
CA GLN A 220 23.23 9.11 5.47
C GLN A 220 22.41 7.80 5.59
N LEU A 221 22.83 6.72 4.92
CA LEU A 221 22.25 5.38 5.06
C LEU A 221 22.67 4.66 6.36
N ALA A 222 23.81 5.04 6.95
CA ALA A 222 24.27 4.55 8.25
C ALA A 222 23.56 5.27 9.40
N ASP A 223 23.48 6.60 9.35
CA ASP A 223 22.80 7.44 10.34
C ASP A 223 21.30 7.15 10.45
N ALA A 224 20.63 6.87 9.33
CA ALA A 224 19.24 6.42 9.32
C ALA A 224 19.04 5.04 9.97
N GLY A 225 20.10 4.22 10.02
CA GLY A 225 20.16 2.94 10.74
C GLY A 225 19.25 1.83 10.20
N GLY A 226 19.14 0.75 10.98
CA GLY A 226 18.31 -0.40 10.64
C GLY A 226 18.84 -1.18 9.43
N ASN A 227 17.98 -1.40 8.43
CA ASN A 227 18.30 -2.26 7.28
C ASN A 227 18.91 -1.49 6.09
N TYR A 228 18.97 -0.16 6.14
CA TYR A 228 19.37 0.66 4.98
C TYR A 228 20.88 0.59 4.70
N SER A 229 21.70 0.34 5.71
CA SER A 229 23.16 0.23 5.59
C SER A 229 23.65 -1.00 4.81
N SER A 230 22.75 -1.90 4.39
CA SER A 230 23.05 -3.02 3.49
C SER A 230 22.90 -2.66 2.00
N HIS A 231 22.43 -1.46 1.67
CA HIS A 231 22.34 -0.97 0.30
C HIS A 231 23.65 -0.27 -0.10
N ASP A 232 24.13 -0.54 -1.30
CA ASP A 232 25.30 0.16 -1.87
C ASP A 232 24.83 1.31 -2.79
N PRO A 233 25.13 2.58 -2.47
CA PRO A 233 24.78 3.72 -3.30
C PRO A 233 25.73 3.96 -4.48
N SER A 234 26.76 3.11 -4.69
CA SER A 234 27.79 3.29 -5.74
C SER A 234 27.26 3.54 -7.16
N THR A 235 26.07 3.01 -7.50
CA THR A 235 25.45 3.18 -8.82
C THR A 235 24.46 4.35 -8.89
N TRP A 236 24.03 4.90 -7.75
CA TRP A 236 22.91 5.85 -7.70
C TRP A 236 23.22 7.18 -8.38
N PRO A 237 24.40 7.81 -8.20
CA PRO A 237 24.72 9.05 -8.91
C PRO A 237 24.75 8.87 -10.44
N LYS A 238 25.28 7.74 -10.93
CA LYS A 238 25.28 7.42 -12.37
C LYS A 238 23.87 7.23 -12.93
N GLN A 239 23.01 6.50 -12.22
CA GLN A 239 21.60 6.36 -12.59
C GLN A 239 20.84 7.69 -12.54
N ALA A 240 21.08 8.50 -11.51
CA ALA A 240 20.47 9.80 -11.34
C ALA A 240 20.89 10.79 -12.44
N ARG A 241 22.14 10.73 -12.90
CA ARG A 241 22.64 11.50 -14.03
C ARG A 241 21.86 11.17 -15.31
N LEU A 242 21.71 9.89 -15.64
CA LEU A 242 20.93 9.45 -16.81
C LEU A 242 19.45 9.86 -16.72
N ALA A 243 18.86 9.87 -15.52
CA ALA A 243 17.50 10.36 -15.31
C ALA A 243 17.37 11.89 -15.48
N ALA A 244 18.36 12.66 -15.00
CA ALA A 244 18.41 14.11 -15.16
C ALA A 244 18.63 14.52 -16.64
N ASP A 245 19.54 13.84 -17.34
CA ASP A 245 19.80 14.02 -18.77
C ASP A 245 18.70 13.38 -19.66
N GLN A 246 17.60 12.89 -19.07
CA GLN A 246 16.43 12.27 -19.72
C GLN A 246 16.74 11.05 -20.63
N ASN A 247 17.86 10.38 -20.41
CA ASN A 247 18.30 9.23 -21.20
C ASN A 247 17.70 7.92 -20.66
N TRP A 248 16.38 7.80 -20.77
CA TRP A 248 15.60 6.68 -20.23
C TRP A 248 15.93 5.32 -20.88
N GLY A 249 16.53 5.32 -22.08
CA GLY A 249 17.01 4.10 -22.74
C GLY A 249 18.24 3.53 -22.05
N GLU A 250 19.32 4.32 -21.97
CA GLU A 250 20.55 3.90 -21.27
C GLU A 250 20.33 3.65 -19.78
N LEU A 251 19.39 4.37 -19.14
CA LEU A 251 19.00 4.08 -17.75
C LEU A 251 18.36 2.69 -17.62
N GLU A 252 17.44 2.31 -18.51
CA GLU A 252 16.78 1.01 -18.45
C GLU A 252 17.73 -0.14 -18.85
N GLU A 253 18.65 0.07 -19.79
CA GLU A 253 19.73 -0.88 -20.09
C GLU A 253 20.69 -1.05 -18.90
N LEU A 254 21.08 0.05 -18.24
CA LEU A 254 21.90 0.00 -17.03
C LEU A 254 21.18 -0.79 -15.92
N GLN A 255 19.92 -0.49 -15.63
CA GLN A 255 19.14 -1.22 -14.61
C GLN A 255 18.99 -2.71 -14.95
N ASN A 256 18.76 -3.08 -16.21
CA ASN A 256 18.70 -4.49 -16.62
C ASN A 256 20.05 -5.24 -16.43
N SER A 257 21.17 -4.54 -16.27
CA SER A 257 22.49 -5.10 -15.96
C SER A 257 22.82 -5.15 -14.46
N LEU A 258 22.09 -4.42 -13.61
CA LEU A 258 22.31 -4.39 -12.16
C LEU A 258 21.58 -5.54 -11.46
N HIS A 259 21.99 -5.84 -10.23
CA HIS A 259 21.28 -6.83 -9.40
C HIS A 259 20.96 -6.27 -8.01
N GLY A 260 19.83 -5.57 -7.90
CA GLY A 260 19.41 -4.92 -6.66
C GLY A 260 20.10 -3.58 -6.43
N GLY A 261 20.49 -2.90 -7.50
CA GLY A 261 21.22 -1.63 -7.48
C GLY A 261 22.73 -1.75 -7.33
N ARG A 262 23.29 -2.94 -7.04
CA ARG A 262 24.75 -3.16 -7.05
C ARG A 262 25.21 -3.51 -8.47
N ALA A 263 26.37 -2.98 -8.88
CA ALA A 263 27.06 -3.40 -10.09
C ALA A 263 27.45 -4.88 -10.00
N VAL A 264 27.19 -5.65 -11.06
CA VAL A 264 27.71 -7.01 -11.19
C VAL A 264 29.19 -6.90 -11.57
N GLU A 265 30.06 -7.13 -10.59
CA GLU A 265 31.48 -7.34 -10.82
C GLU A 265 31.64 -8.73 -11.48
N GLU A 266 32.08 -8.75 -12.74
CA GLU A 266 32.35 -10.00 -13.49
C GLU A 266 33.65 -10.64 -12.95
N GLU A 267 33.55 -11.83 -12.34
CA GLU A 267 34.67 -12.69 -11.90
C GLU A 267 35.27 -13.53 -13.03
#